data_AF-Q1ZAU8-F1
#
_entry.id   AF-Q1ZAU8-F1
#
_cell.length_a   1.000
_cell.length_b   1.000
_cell.length_c   1.000
_cell.angle_alpha   90.00
_cell.angle_beta   90.00
_cell.angle_gamma   90.00
#
_symmetry.space_group_name_H-M   'P 1'
#
loop_
_entity.id
_entity.type
_entity.pdbx_description
1 polymer ?
#
loop_
_entity_poly.entity_id
_entity_poly.type
_entity_poly.pdbx_seq_one_letter_code
_entity_poly.pdbx_strand_id
1 'polypeptide(L)' 'MKVVVEFQKNGIYRDHYWEGYFHSVKGQLREVTPSYAAQLIKESKATLYVKE' A
#
# COMPACT_ATOMS: atom_id res chain seq x y z
N MET A 1 8.05 -4.57 11.14
CA MET A 1 7.86 -3.12 10.94
C MET A 1 6.85 -2.91 9.83
N LYS A 2 5.91 -1.97 10.00
CA LYS A 2 4.88 -1.63 8.99
C LYS A 2 5.00 -0.15 8.63
N VAL A 3 4.58 0.20 7.43
CA VAL A 3 4.49 1.59 6.97
C VAL A 3 3.11 1.84 6.40
N VAL A 4 2.60 3.06 6.54
CA VAL A 4 1.31 3.46 5.99
C VAL A 4 1.52 3.99 4.58
N VAL A 5 0.71 3.52 3.63
CA VAL A 5 0.67 4.05 2.27
C VAL A 5 -0.75 4.49 1.92
N GLU A 6 -0.85 5.52 1.09
CA GLU A 6 -2.10 5.94 0.46
C GLU A 6 -2.19 5.34 -0.95
N PHE A 7 -3.22 4.56 -1.21
CA PHE A 7 -3.43 3.98 -2.54
C PHE A 7 -3.92 5.04 -3.52
N GLN A 8 -3.32 5.10 -4.71
CA GLN A 8 -3.70 6.04 -5.77
C GLN A 8 -4.65 5.44 -6.81
N LYS A 9 -4.83 4.11 -6.78
CA LYS A 9 -5.68 3.37 -7.72
C LYS A 9 -6.58 2.38 -7.00
N ASN A 10 -7.77 2.19 -7.54
CA ASN A 10 -8.67 1.14 -7.09
C ASN A 10 -8.18 -0.21 -7.62
N GLY A 11 -8.18 -1.24 -6.79
CA GLY A 11 -7.77 -2.56 -7.24
C GLY A 11 -7.62 -3.57 -6.12
N ILE A 12 -7.25 -4.78 -6.52
CA ILE A 12 -6.91 -5.86 -5.60
C ILE A 12 -5.40 -5.87 -5.46
N TYR A 13 -4.94 -5.78 -4.22
CA TYR A 13 -3.54 -5.74 -3.83
C TYR A 13 -3.21 -6.99 -3.01
N ARG A 14 -1.95 -7.40 -3.03
CA ARG A 14 -1.45 -8.61 -2.40
C ARG A 14 -0.17 -8.27 -1.68
N ASP A 15 -0.25 -8.14 -0.36
CA ASP A 15 0.93 -8.11 0.48
C ASP A 15 1.23 -9.57 0.87
N HIS A 16 2.22 -10.16 0.19
CA HIS A 16 2.57 -11.59 0.38
C HIS A 16 2.93 -11.95 1.82
N TYR A 17 3.29 -10.97 2.65
CA TYR A 17 3.78 -11.19 4.00
C TYR A 17 2.69 -11.13 5.07
N TRP A 18 1.56 -10.44 4.84
CA TRP A 18 0.53 -10.23 5.88
C TRP A 18 -0.90 -10.52 5.46
N GLU A 19 -1.38 -9.95 4.36
CA GLU A 19 -2.75 -10.13 3.87
C GLU A 19 -2.70 -10.60 2.43
N GLY A 20 -3.02 -11.88 2.22
CA GLY A 20 -2.87 -12.55 0.93
C GLY A 20 -3.47 -11.77 -0.23
N TYR A 21 -4.70 -11.27 -0.11
CA TYR A 21 -5.33 -10.37 -1.08
C TYR A 21 -6.31 -9.44 -0.37
N PHE A 22 -6.30 -8.16 -0.73
CA PHE A 22 -7.26 -7.19 -0.23
C PHE A 22 -7.66 -6.19 -1.31
N HIS A 23 -8.88 -5.68 -1.21
CA HIS A 23 -9.33 -4.58 -2.06
C HIS A 23 -8.87 -3.26 -1.44
N SER A 24 -8.32 -2.38 -2.27
CA SER A 24 -8.04 -1.01 -1.89
C SER A 24 -8.67 -0.03 -2.88
N VAL A 25 -9.17 1.09 -2.36
CA VAL A 25 -9.68 2.21 -3.15
C VAL A 25 -8.69 3.38 -3.14
N LYS A 26 -8.78 4.25 -4.14
CA LYS A 26 -8.00 5.48 -4.21
C LYS A 26 -8.28 6.36 -2.98
N GLY A 27 -7.22 6.89 -2.37
CA GLY A 27 -7.26 7.67 -1.13
C GLY A 27 -7.32 6.80 0.13
N GLN A 28 -7.40 5.48 0.02
CA GLN A 28 -7.40 4.62 1.20
C GLN A 28 -6.00 4.52 1.79
N LEU A 29 -5.90 4.73 3.09
CA LEU A 29 -4.69 4.51 3.88
C LEU A 29 -4.66 3.05 4.36
N ARG A 30 -3.51 2.40 4.21
CA ARG A 30 -3.30 1.06 4.77
C ARG A 30 -1.87 0.83 5.21
N GLU A 31 -1.74 0.03 6.25
CA GLU A 31 -0.45 -0.48 6.71
C GLU A 31 -0.01 -1.68 5.87
N VAL A 32 1.20 -1.61 5.31
CA VAL A 32 1.80 -2.67 4.51
C VAL A 32 3.26 -2.89 4.92
N THR A 33 3.90 -3.94 4.39
CA THR A 33 5.35 -4.09 4.58
C THR A 33 6.14 -2.98 3.88
N PRO A 34 7.31 -2.57 4.42
CA PRO A 34 8.19 -1.62 3.76
C PRO A 34 8.59 -2.05 2.34
N SER A 35 8.85 -3.34 2.13
CA SER A 35 9.18 -3.90 0.82
C SER A 35 8.01 -3.77 -0.15
N TYR A 36 6.78 -4.06 0.30
CA TYR A 36 5.59 -3.92 -0.54
C TYR A 36 5.23 -2.46 -0.81
N ALA A 37 5.38 -1.58 0.19
CA ALA A 37 5.24 -0.13 -0.01
C ALA A 37 6.19 0.38 -1.09
N ALA A 38 7.47 0.00 -1.04
CA ALA A 38 8.45 0.38 -2.06
C ALA A 38 8.05 -0.11 -3.45
N GLN A 39 7.50 -1.33 -3.57
CA GLN A 39 6.99 -1.85 -4.83
C GLN A 39 5.78 -1.05 -5.34
N LEU A 40 4.80 -0.77 -4.48
CA LEU A 40 3.62 0.01 -4.84
C LEU A 40 3.98 1.44 -5.27
N ILE A 41 4.94 2.08 -4.60
CA ILE A 41 5.43 3.41 -4.92
C ILE A 41 6.18 3.38 -6.27
N LYS A 42 7.04 2.37 -6.49
CA LYS A 42 7.75 2.19 -7.77
C LYS A 42 6.82 2.01 -8.95
N GLU A 43 5.67 1.35 -8.75
CA GLU A 43 4.63 1.16 -9.77
C GLU A 43 3.62 2.31 -9.86
N SER A 44 3.81 3.40 -9.11
CA SER A 44 2.88 4.53 -9.02
C SER A 44 1.45 4.10 -8.66
N LYS A 45 1.32 3.09 -7.79
CA LYS A 45 0.05 2.55 -7.28
C LYS A 45 -0.29 3.10 -5.89
N ALA A 46 0.70 3.54 -5.13
CA ALA A 46 0.52 4.16 -3.81
C ALA A 46 1.61 5.20 -3.52
N THR A 47 1.40 6.02 -2.50
CA THR A 47 2.37 6.99 -1.97
C THR A 47 2.61 6.72 -0.49
N LEU A 48 3.82 6.99 0.00
CA LEU A 48 4.11 6.86 1.43
C LEU A 48 3.32 7.91 2.21
N TYR A 49 2.53 7.48 3.19
CA TYR A 49 1.83 8.38 4.07
C TYR A 49 2.67 8.65 5.31
N VAL A 50 3.19 9.87 5.41
CA VAL A 50 3.89 10.36 6.59
C VAL A 50 2.91 11.27 7.31
N LYS A 51 2.52 10.88 8.53
CA LYS A 51 1.70 11.72 9.39
C LYS A 51 2.62 12.86 9.87
N GLU A 52 2.33 14.08 9.43
CA GLU A 52 3.00 15.30 9.90
C GLU A 52 2.71 15.55 11.38
#